data_AF-A0A2W4LPU8-F1
#
_entry.id   AF-A0A2W4LPU8-F1
#
_cell.length_a   1.000
_cell.length_b   1.000
_cell.length_c   1.000
_cell.angle_alpha   90.00
_cell.angle_beta   90.00
_cell.angle_gamma   90.00
#
_symmetry.space_group_name_H-M   'P 1'
#
loop_
_entity.id
_entity.type
_entity.pdbx_description
1 polymer ?
#
loop_
_entity_poly.entity_id
_entity_poly.type
_entity_poly.pdbx_seq_one_letter_code
_entity_poly.pdbx_strand_id
1 'polypeptide(L)'
;MPPQPLALIVLADDVTGAADTAARIHAAGLDAAILLGPGPAGGQALALTSDSRHVDAGAAAERVRAAVASIGARPGAIWHKKIDSPLPGHIAAELDAILDALGRRRAVGCPAFPAQPLA
;
A
#
# COMPACT_ATOMS: atom_id res chain seq x y z
N MET A 1 -16.74 -11.71 17.80
CA MET A 1 -16.47 -12.18 16.41
C MET A 1 -15.00 -12.54 16.34
N PRO A 2 -14.60 -13.71 15.81
CA PRO A 2 -13.18 -14.03 15.64
C PRO A 2 -12.54 -12.99 14.70
N PRO A 3 -11.24 -12.69 14.87
CA PRO A 3 -10.53 -11.81 13.94
C PRO A 3 -10.62 -12.40 12.53
N GLN A 4 -11.15 -11.60 11.59
CA GLN A 4 -11.21 -11.98 10.18
C GLN A 4 -9.78 -12.00 9.62
N PRO A 5 -9.47 -12.90 8.67
CA PRO A 5 -8.14 -12.92 8.06
C PRO A 5 -7.89 -11.63 7.26
N LEU A 6 -6.67 -11.11 7.38
CA LEU A 6 -6.20 -9.99 6.58
C LEU A 6 -6.18 -10.38 5.10
N ALA A 7 -7.07 -9.78 4.30
CA ALA A 7 -7.27 -10.11 2.90
C ALA A 7 -6.65 -9.07 1.95
N LEU A 8 -6.55 -7.81 2.38
CA LEU A 8 -6.06 -6.71 1.55
C LEU A 8 -4.99 -5.89 2.29
N ILE A 9 -3.86 -5.65 1.66
CA ILE A 9 -2.77 -4.84 2.18
C ILE A 9 -2.52 -3.70 1.18
N VAL A 10 -2.73 -2.47 1.62
CA VAL A 10 -2.50 -1.25 0.85
C VAL A 10 -1.17 -0.65 1.27
N LEU A 11 -0.22 -0.54 0.34
CA LEU A 11 1.00 0.23 0.56
C LEU A 11 0.90 1.53 -0.24
N ALA A 12 0.85 2.66 0.44
CA ALA A 12 0.92 3.99 -0.18
C ALA A 12 2.33 4.58 -0.03
N ASP A 13 2.67 5.53 -0.89
CA ASP A 13 3.91 6.30 -0.78
C ASP A 13 3.82 7.43 0.27
N ASP A 14 2.61 7.85 0.65
CA ASP A 14 2.36 8.84 1.70
C ASP A 14 1.20 8.43 2.64
N VAL A 15 1.05 9.18 3.74
CA VAL A 15 0.00 8.92 4.74
C VAL A 15 -1.40 9.29 4.24
N THR A 16 -1.52 10.33 3.41
CA THR A 16 -2.81 10.80 2.89
C THR A 16 -3.45 9.76 1.97
N GLY A 17 -2.67 9.19 1.04
CA GLY A 17 -3.09 8.13 0.14
C GLY A 17 -3.43 6.84 0.87
N ALA A 18 -2.68 6.49 1.92
CA ALA A 18 -3.02 5.36 2.79
C ALA A 18 -4.38 5.57 3.46
N ALA A 19 -4.61 6.77 4.03
CA ALA A 19 -5.84 7.11 4.74
C ALA A 19 -7.07 7.18 3.81
N ASP A 20 -6.96 7.83 2.64
CA ASP A 20 -8.04 7.87 1.64
C ASP A 20 -8.45 6.46 1.20
N THR A 21 -7.45 5.62 0.90
CA THR A 21 -7.72 4.24 0.46
C THR A 21 -8.39 3.42 1.57
N ALA A 22 -7.90 3.52 2.82
CA ALA A 22 -8.52 2.83 3.95
C ALA A 22 -9.97 3.29 4.19
N ALA A 23 -10.24 4.60 4.10
CA ALA A 23 -11.58 5.14 4.25
C ALA A 23 -12.54 4.61 3.17
N ARG A 24 -12.09 4.49 1.93
CA ARG A 24 -12.88 3.91 0.83
C ARG A 24 -13.15 2.42 1.03
N ILE A 25 -12.15 1.67 1.50
CA ILE A 25 -12.31 0.25 1.82
C ILE A 25 -13.31 0.06 2.96
N HIS A 26 -13.24 0.90 3.98
CA HIS A 26 -14.21 0.91 5.08
C HIS A 26 -15.62 1.23 4.60
N ALA A 27 -15.77 2.26 3.76
CA ALA A 27 -17.06 2.62 3.15
C ALA A 27 -17.65 1.49 2.28
N ALA A 28 -16.81 0.61 1.74
CA ALA A 28 -17.21 -0.60 1.01
C ALA A 28 -17.56 -1.79 1.93
N GLY A 29 -17.51 -1.63 3.25
CA GLY A 29 -17.97 -2.62 4.23
C GLY A 29 -16.90 -3.57 4.77
N LEU A 30 -15.61 -3.33 4.48
CA LEU A 30 -14.52 -4.09 5.06
C LEU A 30 -13.99 -3.43 6.34
N ASP A 31 -13.61 -4.24 7.33
CA ASP A 31 -12.88 -3.74 8.50
C ASP A 31 -11.46 -3.33 8.08
N ALA A 32 -11.19 -2.01 8.10
CA ALA A 32 -9.96 -1.42 7.58
C ALA A 32 -9.22 -0.64 8.66
N ALA A 33 -7.91 -0.89 8.79
CA ALA A 33 -7.04 -0.18 9.71
C ALA A 33 -5.93 0.57 8.97
N ILE A 34 -5.46 1.67 9.55
CA ILE A 34 -4.28 2.41 9.08
C ILE A 34 -3.14 2.16 10.06
N LEU A 35 -1.98 1.78 9.55
CA LEU A 35 -0.76 1.52 10.32
C LEU A 35 0.22 2.68 10.11
N LEU A 36 0.45 3.46 11.17
CA LEU A 36 1.38 4.61 11.17
C LEU A 36 2.77 4.28 11.72
N GLY A 37 2.98 3.04 12.17
CA GLY A 37 4.22 2.59 12.79
C GLY A 37 4.15 1.10 13.12
N PRO A 38 5.18 0.51 13.77
CA PRO A 38 5.16 -0.89 14.15
C PRO A 38 3.98 -1.19 15.08
N GLY A 39 3.22 -2.23 14.78
CA GLY A 39 2.04 -2.59 15.57
C GLY A 39 1.30 -3.79 14.97
N PRO A 40 0.35 -4.37 15.74
CA PRO A 40 -0.42 -5.50 15.26
C PRO A 40 -1.29 -5.08 14.06
N ALA A 41 -1.10 -5.78 12.95
CA ALA A 41 -2.00 -5.70 11.80
C ALA A 41 -3.29 -6.47 12.13
N GLY A 42 -4.39 -5.74 12.32
CA GLY A 42 -5.74 -6.29 12.51
C GLY A 42 -6.67 -5.90 11.36
N GLY A 43 -7.83 -6.54 11.31
CA GLY A 43 -8.88 -6.26 10.31
C GLY A 43 -8.74 -7.04 9.01
N GLN A 44 -9.70 -6.83 8.11
CA GLN A 44 -9.76 -7.45 6.78
C GLN A 44 -8.87 -6.70 5.77
N ALA A 45 -8.63 -5.42 6.01
CA ALA A 45 -7.75 -4.59 5.22
C ALA A 45 -6.81 -3.75 6.10
N LEU A 46 -5.57 -3.59 5.63
CA LEU A 46 -4.56 -2.78 6.30
C LEU A 46 -3.95 -1.82 5.29
N ALA A 47 -3.95 -0.52 5.60
CA ALA A 47 -3.21 0.48 4.85
C ALA A 47 -1.99 0.96 5.62
N LEU A 48 -0.86 1.05 4.95
CA LEU A 48 0.40 1.55 5.49
C LEU A 48 1.09 2.47 4.48
N THR A 49 2.02 3.27 4.98
CA THR A 49 2.82 4.20 4.18
C THR A 49 4.30 3.83 4.22
N SER A 50 4.98 3.94 3.08
CA SER A 50 6.44 3.90 3.00
C SER A 50 7.09 5.27 3.19
N ASP A 51 6.31 6.35 3.27
CA ASP A 51 6.81 7.75 3.31
C ASP A 51 7.88 8.00 2.22
N SER A 52 7.71 7.44 1.03
CA SER A 52 8.76 7.34 0.02
C SER A 52 8.72 8.46 -1.03
N ARG A 53 7.68 9.29 -1.02
CA ARG A 53 7.41 10.31 -2.06
C ARG A 53 8.54 11.32 -2.25
N HIS A 54 9.21 11.73 -1.17
CA HIS A 54 10.13 12.88 -1.15
C HIS A 54 11.60 12.50 -0.91
N VAL A 55 11.96 11.22 -1.01
CA VAL A 55 13.34 10.75 -0.92
C VAL A 55 13.91 10.44 -2.30
N ASP A 56 15.13 9.92 -2.41
CA ASP A 56 15.65 9.38 -3.68
C ASP A 56 15.13 7.95 -3.94
N ALA A 57 15.30 7.46 -5.17
CA ALA A 57 14.78 6.15 -5.59
C ALA A 57 15.35 4.97 -4.78
N GLY A 58 16.62 5.03 -4.37
CA GLY A 58 17.24 3.99 -3.56
C GLY A 58 16.64 3.96 -2.16
N ALA A 59 16.52 5.13 -1.53
CA ALA A 59 15.87 5.28 -0.24
C ALA A 59 14.38 4.88 -0.28
N ALA A 60 13.67 5.21 -1.36
CA ALA A 60 12.29 4.79 -1.57
C ALA A 60 12.16 3.26 -1.61
N ALA A 61 13.04 2.59 -2.37
CA ALA A 61 13.07 1.12 -2.42
C ALA A 61 13.35 0.50 -1.04
N GLU A 62 14.32 1.02 -0.29
CA GLU A 62 14.62 0.52 1.06
C GLU A 62 13.44 0.69 2.03
N ARG A 63 12.78 1.86 2.03
CA ARG A 63 11.58 2.11 2.85
C ARG A 63 10.45 1.15 2.50
N VAL A 64 10.25 0.88 1.22
CA VAL A 64 9.26 -0.09 0.74
C VAL A 64 9.60 -1.51 1.21
N ARG A 65 10.86 -1.96 1.08
CA ARG A 65 11.27 -3.29 1.57
C ARG A 65 11.04 -3.43 3.06
N ALA A 66 11.39 -2.41 3.85
CA ALA A 66 11.15 -2.38 5.28
C ALA A 66 9.65 -2.45 5.61
N ALA A 67 8.82 -1.69 4.89
CA ALA A 67 7.37 -1.71 5.05
C ALA A 67 6.79 -3.10 4.75
N VAL A 68 7.15 -3.71 3.62
CA VAL A 68 6.71 -5.06 3.26
C VAL A 68 7.15 -6.09 4.29
N ALA A 69 8.42 -6.04 4.73
CA ALA A 69 8.98 -6.95 5.72
C ALA A 69 8.26 -6.84 7.08
N SER A 70 7.85 -5.63 7.47
CA SER A 70 7.16 -5.38 8.75
C SER A 70 5.79 -6.07 8.85
N ILE A 71 5.12 -6.30 7.71
CA ILE A 71 3.83 -7.01 7.65
C ILE A 71 4.00 -8.53 7.78
N GLY A 72 5.17 -9.03 7.42
CA GLY A 72 5.50 -10.45 7.38
C GLY A 72 4.77 -11.20 6.26
N ALA A 73 4.96 -12.52 6.23
CA ALA A 73 4.29 -13.37 5.26
C ALA A 73 2.77 -13.40 5.50
N ARG A 74 1.99 -13.02 4.49
CA ARG A 74 0.53 -13.08 4.49
C ARG A 74 0.01 -13.88 3.29
N PRO A 75 0.06 -15.22 3.36
CA PRO A 75 -0.44 -16.07 2.28
C PRO A 75 -1.90 -15.77 1.96
N GLY A 76 -2.22 -15.58 0.67
CA GLY A 76 -3.58 -15.29 0.22
C GLY A 76 -4.00 -13.81 0.31
N ALA A 77 -3.21 -12.94 0.94
CA ALA A 77 -3.50 -11.50 0.95
C ALA A 77 -3.16 -10.86 -0.41
N ILE A 78 -4.01 -9.93 -0.83
CA ILE A 78 -3.80 -9.10 -2.02
C ILE A 78 -3.01 -7.86 -1.61
N TRP A 79 -1.93 -7.58 -2.35
CA TRP A 79 -1.16 -6.35 -2.19
C TRP A 79 -1.63 -5.31 -3.22
N HIS A 80 -1.96 -4.12 -2.74
CA HIS A 80 -2.37 -2.98 -3.54
C HIS A 80 -1.38 -1.83 -3.32
N LYS A 81 -0.58 -1.51 -4.33
CA LYS A 81 0.25 -0.31 -4.32
C LYS A 81 -0.61 0.88 -4.70
N LYS A 82 -0.88 1.76 -3.74
CA LYS A 82 -1.56 3.03 -4.00
C LYS A 82 -0.58 4.00 -4.66
N ILE A 83 -1.03 4.63 -5.75
CA ILE A 83 -0.32 5.64 -6.52
C ILE A 83 -1.29 6.82 -6.74
N ASP A 84 -0.82 8.06 -6.58
CA ASP A 84 -1.60 9.28 -6.87
C ASP A 84 -1.33 9.82 -8.28
N SER A 85 -2.33 10.44 -8.91
CA SER A 85 -2.15 11.30 -10.10
C SER A 85 -1.81 12.72 -9.61
N PRO A 86 -0.65 13.34 -9.92
CA PRO A 86 0.08 13.35 -11.20
C PRO A 86 1.35 12.47 -11.27
N LEU A 87 1.39 11.31 -10.61
CA LEU A 87 2.55 10.40 -10.53
C LEU A 87 3.83 10.99 -9.89
N PRO A 88 3.79 11.87 -8.86
CA PRO A 88 5.00 12.19 -8.12
C PRO A 88 5.50 10.94 -7.36
N GLY A 89 6.82 10.76 -7.24
CA GLY A 89 7.45 9.65 -6.51
C GLY A 89 8.21 8.65 -7.38
N HIS A 90 8.61 7.52 -6.79
CA HIS A 90 9.55 6.56 -7.38
C HIS A 90 8.90 5.25 -7.79
N ILE A 91 7.79 5.32 -8.52
CA ILE A 91 6.90 4.19 -8.81
C ILE A 91 7.66 2.95 -9.30
N ALA A 92 8.64 3.10 -10.20
CA ALA A 92 9.43 1.97 -10.70
C ALA A 92 10.24 1.29 -9.59
N ALA A 93 11.03 2.07 -8.83
CA ALA A 93 11.86 1.54 -7.74
C ALA A 93 11.00 0.93 -6.62
N GLU A 94 9.85 1.53 -6.33
CA GLU A 94 8.92 1.01 -5.33
C GLU A 94 8.25 -0.29 -5.80
N LEU A 95 7.81 -0.36 -7.05
CA LEU A 95 7.22 -1.58 -7.61
C LEU A 95 8.23 -2.72 -7.67
N ASP A 96 9.46 -2.47 -8.10
CA ASP A 96 10.53 -3.47 -8.12
C ASP A 96 10.80 -3.99 -6.71
N ALA A 97 10.91 -3.09 -5.72
CA ALA A 97 11.09 -3.45 -4.33
C ALA A 97 9.92 -4.30 -3.76
N ILE A 98 8.67 -3.96 -4.10
CA ILE A 98 7.50 -4.75 -3.71
C ILE A 98 7.55 -6.15 -4.34
N LEU A 99 7.78 -6.22 -5.65
CA LEU A 99 7.79 -7.48 -6.39
C LEU A 99 8.89 -8.41 -5.88
N ASP A 100 10.10 -7.89 -5.68
CA ASP A 100 11.22 -8.64 -5.11
C ASP A 100 10.90 -9.15 -3.70
N ALA A 101 10.44 -8.27 -2.81
CA ALA A 101 10.12 -8.63 -1.42
C ALA A 101 8.99 -9.68 -1.32
N LEU A 102 8.06 -9.68 -2.27
CA LEU A 102 6.95 -10.63 -2.33
C LEU A 102 7.25 -11.88 -3.18
N GLY A 103 8.44 -11.97 -3.80
CA GLY A 103 8.79 -13.05 -4.72
C GLY A 103 7.86 -13.13 -5.94
N ARG A 104 7.37 -11.98 -6.42
CA ARG A 104 6.47 -11.86 -7.57
C ARG A 104 7.21 -11.32 -8.79
N ARG A 105 6.66 -11.55 -9.98
CA ARG A 105 7.26 -11.12 -11.25
C ARG A 105 6.43 -10.12 -12.04
N ARG A 106 5.19 -9.87 -11.61
CA ARG A 106 4.20 -9.08 -12.34
C ARG A 106 3.26 -8.36 -11.39
N ALA A 107 2.84 -7.17 -11.80
CA ALA A 107 1.76 -6.40 -11.18
C ALA A 107 0.80 -5.91 -12.27
N VAL A 108 -0.41 -5.56 -11.88
CA VAL A 108 -1.39 -4.88 -12.75
C VAL A 108 -1.38 -3.41 -12.42
N GLY A 109 -1.08 -2.55 -13.40
CA GLY A 109 -1.09 -1.10 -13.26
C GLY A 109 -2.37 -0.49 -13.83
N CYS A 110 -3.10 0.29 -13.02
CA CYS A 110 -4.25 1.06 -13.46
C CYS A 110 -4.34 2.37 -12.64
N PRO A 111 -3.62 3.44 -13.05
CA PRO A 111 -3.62 4.71 -12.31
C PRO A 111 -4.82 5.61 -12.63
N ALA A 112 -5.75 5.17 -13.49
CA ALA A 112 -6.88 5.97 -13.92
C ALA A 112 -7.84 6.25 -12.75
N PHE A 113 -8.20 7.51 -12.55
CA PHE A 113 -9.24 7.91 -11.59
C PHE A 113 -10.31 8.78 -12.26
N PRO A 114 -11.28 8.18 -12.98
CA PRO A 114 -12.20 8.90 -13.86
C PRO A 114 -13.12 9.93 -13.16
N ALA A 115 -13.38 9.73 -11.86
CA ALA A 115 -14.23 10.62 -11.09
C ALA A 115 -13.49 11.90 -10.64
N GLN A 116 -12.16 11.94 -10.74
CA GLN A 116 -11.38 13.14 -10.45
C GLN A 116 -11.38 14.05 -11.70
N PRO A 117 -11.88 15.29 -11.60
CA PRO A 117 -11.80 16.23 -12.70
C PRO A 117 -10.33 16.45 -13.09
N LEU A 118 -10.04 16.49 -14.38
CA LEU A 118 -8.76 17.01 -14.86
C LEU A 118 -8.73 18.49 -14.48
N ALA A 119 -7.75 18.88 -13.66
CA ALA A 119 -7.46 20.28 -13.35
C ALA A 119 -6.97 21.01 -14.61
#